data_AF-A0A7W9NES3-F1
#
_entry.id   AF-A0A7W9NES3-F1
#
_cell.length_a   1.000
_cell.length_b   1.000
_cell.length_c   1.000
_cell.angle_alpha   90.00
_cell.angle_beta   90.00
_cell.angle_gamma   90.00
#
_symmetry.space_group_name_H-M   'P 1'
#
loop_
_entity.id
_entity.type
_entity.pdbx_description
1 polymer ?
#
loop_
_entity_poly.entity_id
_entity_poly.type
_entity_poly.pdbx_seq_one_letter_code
_entity_poly.pdbx_strand_id
1 'polypeptide(L)'
;MTTRLYCRECDWHPEFRRKRAALRAAARHQCTGTPVAEIRPPWWSRLWTNLWTSQPGNTAADTEGSADDQTHDDELFDACGNRIQWTALAAHHAETTRRARAAMVELVRAGYQIGPPPYGYRALRIRVTDPSGHSKLRAVLVLDWQTAAVVKQIFIWRADHGLTFAAIATRLNSDSRQYPAPVPNGRWTAKAVRRIVTFSALNRSRLSLVGGV
;
A
#
# COMPACT_ATOMS: atom_id res chain seq x y z
N MET A 1 26.75 7.70 -1.83
CA MET A 1 25.79 8.39 -2.71
C MET A 1 26.52 9.50 -3.45
N THR A 2 26.70 9.36 -4.77
CA THR A 2 27.22 10.42 -5.65
C THR A 2 26.10 11.38 -6.01
N THR A 3 26.38 12.68 -6.01
CA THR A 3 25.46 13.76 -6.39
C THR A 3 25.92 14.31 -7.73
N ARG A 4 25.04 14.26 -8.74
CA ARG A 4 25.28 14.88 -10.05
C ARG A 4 24.49 16.17 -10.12
N LEU A 5 25.12 17.22 -10.63
CA LEU A 5 24.47 18.49 -10.91
C LEU A 5 24.43 18.69 -12.41
N TYR A 6 23.36 19.33 -12.89
CA TYR A 6 23.17 19.64 -14.29
C TYR A 6 22.65 21.08 -14.44
N CYS A 7 23.28 21.85 -15.31
CA CYS A 7 22.79 23.16 -15.76
C CYS A 7 22.34 23.07 -17.22
N ARG A 8 21.08 23.43 -17.49
CA ARG A 8 20.48 23.41 -18.84
C ARG A 8 21.08 24.42 -19.79
N GLU A 9 21.63 25.51 -19.28
CA GLU A 9 22.02 26.66 -20.10
C GLU A 9 23.47 26.61 -20.57
N CYS A 10 24.35 25.90 -19.85
CA CYS A 10 25.77 25.80 -20.20
C CYS A 10 26.29 24.35 -20.21
N ASP A 11 25.39 23.38 -20.16
CA ASP A 11 25.67 21.94 -20.18
C ASP A 11 26.68 21.46 -19.11
N TRP A 12 26.72 22.18 -17.99
CA TRP A 12 27.60 21.86 -16.87
C TRP A 12 27.12 20.62 -16.13
N HIS A 13 27.89 19.52 -16.16
CA HIS A 13 27.48 18.20 -15.67
C HIS A 13 28.42 17.49 -14.65
N PRO A 14 28.95 18.15 -13.61
CA PRO A 14 29.92 17.52 -12.71
C PRO A 14 29.33 16.50 -11.73
N GLU A 15 30.15 15.51 -11.36
CA GLU A 15 29.82 14.48 -10.38
C GLU A 15 30.61 14.65 -9.07
N PHE A 16 29.92 14.58 -7.93
CA PHE A 16 30.54 14.73 -6.62
C PHE A 16 30.24 13.53 -5.72
N ARG A 17 31.26 13.00 -5.02
CA ARG A 17 31.07 11.94 -4.02
C ARG A 17 30.48 12.42 -2.70
N ARG A 18 30.58 13.72 -2.38
CA ARG A 18 30.09 14.32 -1.13
C ARG A 18 29.08 15.43 -1.42
N LYS A 19 27.91 15.40 -0.78
CA LYS A 19 26.85 16.43 -0.91
C LYS A 19 27.38 17.86 -0.68
N ARG A 20 28.26 18.04 0.30
CA ARG A 20 28.84 19.34 0.64
C ARG A 20 29.76 19.89 -0.47
N ALA A 21 30.38 19.03 -1.27
CA ALA A 21 31.18 19.44 -2.42
C ALA A 21 30.28 19.87 -3.60
N ALA A 22 29.19 19.13 -3.84
CA ALA A 22 28.19 19.50 -4.84
C ALA A 22 27.59 20.89 -4.54
N LEU A 23 27.16 21.13 -3.30
CA LEU A 23 26.58 22.43 -2.92
C LEU A 23 27.57 23.59 -3.09
N ARG A 24 28.85 23.39 -2.76
CA ARG A 24 29.89 24.40 -2.98
C ARG A 24 30.13 24.68 -4.46
N ALA A 25 30.08 23.65 -5.31
CA ALA A 25 30.23 23.80 -6.74
C ALA A 25 29.02 24.53 -7.37
N ALA A 26 27.80 24.19 -6.94
CA ALA A 26 26.58 24.89 -7.34
C ALA A 26 26.62 26.38 -6.98
N ALA A 27 27.05 26.72 -5.76
CA ALA A 27 27.15 28.10 -5.29
C ALA A 27 28.22 28.94 -6.02
N ARG A 28 29.21 28.29 -6.64
CA ARG A 28 30.24 28.96 -7.44
C ARG A 28 29.92 28.98 -8.93
N HIS A 29 28.79 28.39 -9.33
CA HIS A 29 28.39 28.35 -10.73
C HIS A 29 27.80 29.70 -11.14
N GLN A 30 28.47 30.39 -12.06
CA GLN A 30 28.13 31.75 -12.48
C GLN A 30 27.24 31.78 -13.75
N CYS A 31 26.41 30.76 -13.94
CA CYS A 31 25.46 30.69 -15.04
C CYS A 31 24.10 31.26 -14.58
N THR A 32 23.34 31.83 -15.53
CA THR A 32 21.96 32.31 -15.31
C THR A 32 21.01 31.17 -14.94
N GLY A 33 21.29 29.94 -15.38
CA GLY A 33 20.58 28.73 -15.00
C GLY A 33 20.97 28.24 -13.62
N THR A 34 19.99 28.06 -12.73
CA THR A 34 20.24 27.41 -11.43
C THR A 34 20.59 25.93 -11.67
N PRO A 35 21.79 25.46 -11.27
CA PRO A 35 22.17 24.08 -11.47
C PRO A 35 21.30 23.18 -10.60
N VAL A 36 20.60 22.25 -11.23
CA VAL A 36 19.66 21.35 -10.56
C VAL A 36 20.33 20.01 -10.32
N ALA A 37 20.04 19.38 -9.19
CA ALA A 37 20.48 18.01 -8.95
C ALA A 37 19.79 17.07 -9.97
N GLU A 38 20.58 16.31 -10.73
CA GLU A 38 20.05 15.28 -11.60
C GLU A 38 19.50 14.15 -10.71
N ILE A 39 18.19 14.18 -10.48
CA ILE A 39 17.47 13.06 -9.87
C ILE A 39 17.25 12.05 -10.98
N ARG A 40 18.25 11.23 -11.30
CA ARG A 40 17.97 10.01 -12.08
C ARG A 40 17.02 9.16 -11.24
N PRO A 41 15.78 8.92 -11.70
CA PRO A 41 14.95 7.91 -11.07
C PRO A 41 15.77 6.62 -11.12
N PRO A 42 16.02 5.95 -9.99
CA PRO A 42 16.79 4.72 -10.02
C PRO A 42 16.13 3.74 -10.98
N TRP A 43 16.92 3.00 -11.75
CA TRP A 43 16.48 2.17 -12.88
C TRP A 43 15.33 1.21 -12.55
N TRP A 44 15.22 0.76 -11.28
CA TRP A 44 14.09 -0.03 -10.79
C TRP A 44 12.73 0.67 -10.95
N SER A 45 12.68 2.01 -10.98
CA SER A 45 11.46 2.77 -11.25
C SER A 45 10.89 2.55 -12.66
N ARG A 46 11.73 2.20 -13.64
CA ARG A 46 11.32 1.85 -15.02
C ARG A 46 10.94 0.37 -15.13
N LEU A 47 11.63 -0.53 -14.43
CA LEU A 47 11.22 -1.95 -14.32
C LEU A 47 9.89 -2.11 -13.59
N TRP A 48 9.63 -1.25 -12.62
CA TRP A 48 8.34 -1.17 -11.92
C TRP A 48 7.16 -0.87 -12.83
N THR A 49 7.37 -0.19 -13.97
CA THR A 49 6.30 0.09 -14.94
C THR A 49 6.11 -1.10 -15.89
N ASN A 50 7.19 -1.75 -16.31
CA ASN A 50 7.16 -2.80 -17.35
C ASN A 50 6.76 -4.19 -16.84
N LEU A 51 7.01 -4.51 -15.56
CA LEU A 51 6.63 -5.81 -14.98
C LEU A 51 5.13 -5.97 -14.72
N TRP A 52 4.34 -4.90 -14.85
CA TRP A 52 2.96 -4.84 -14.35
C TRP A 52 1.91 -4.39 -15.38
N THR A 53 2.27 -4.14 -16.64
CA THR A 53 1.30 -3.95 -17.74
C THR A 53 0.85 -5.28 -18.38
N SER A 54 1.49 -6.40 -18.06
CA SER A 54 1.09 -7.73 -18.53
C SER A 54 0.06 -8.34 -17.58
N GLN A 55 -1.22 -8.07 -17.81
CA GLN A 55 -2.33 -8.76 -17.16
C GLN A 55 -2.66 -10.03 -17.97
N PRO A 56 -2.59 -11.26 -17.41
CA PRO A 56 -3.23 -12.40 -18.05
C PRO A 56 -4.75 -12.22 -17.91
N GLY A 57 -5.44 -12.23 -19.05
CA GLY A 57 -6.89 -12.18 -19.13
C GLY A 57 -7.50 -13.35 -18.38
N ASN A 58 -8.43 -13.04 -17.46
CA ASN A 58 -9.18 -14.02 -16.70
C ASN A 58 -10.48 -14.29 -17.49
N THR A 59 -10.53 -15.39 -18.24
CA THR A 59 -11.75 -15.89 -18.87
C THR A 59 -12.64 -16.53 -17.82
N ALA A 60 -13.81 -15.91 -17.61
CA ALA A 60 -14.93 -16.49 -16.90
C ALA A 60 -15.49 -17.68 -17.69
N ALA A 61 -15.90 -18.73 -16.98
CA ALA A 61 -16.77 -19.77 -17.49
C ALA A 61 -17.89 -19.96 -16.46
N ASP A 62 -19.08 -19.59 -16.89
CA ASP A 62 -20.34 -19.78 -16.20
C ASP A 62 -20.76 -21.25 -16.30
N THR A 63 -21.35 -21.78 -15.23
CA THR A 63 -22.21 -22.98 -15.31
C THR A 63 -23.38 -22.80 -14.36
N GLU A 64 -24.55 -22.56 -14.95
CA GLU A 64 -25.86 -22.57 -14.31
C GLU A 64 -26.22 -23.99 -13.85
N GLY A 65 -26.87 -24.09 -12.69
CA GLY A 65 -27.50 -25.31 -12.19
C GLY A 65 -28.83 -24.95 -11.56
N SER A 66 -29.89 -25.14 -12.33
CA SER A 66 -31.30 -25.05 -11.92
C SER A 66 -31.71 -26.31 -11.16
N ALA A 67 -32.41 -26.15 -10.02
CA ALA A 67 -33.60 -26.94 -9.67
C ALA A 67 -34.16 -26.51 -8.29
N ASP A 68 -35.43 -26.10 -8.32
CA ASP A 68 -36.47 -26.11 -7.29
C ASP A 68 -36.08 -26.19 -5.80
N ASP A 69 -36.47 -25.16 -5.05
CA ASP A 69 -36.71 -25.29 -3.62
C ASP A 69 -38.05 -24.65 -3.26
N GLN A 70 -38.91 -25.45 -2.64
CA GLN A 70 -40.29 -25.15 -2.33
C GLN A 70 -40.34 -24.05 -1.29
N THR A 71 -41.07 -22.96 -1.57
CA THR A 71 -41.34 -21.89 -0.61
C THR A 71 -42.29 -22.42 0.47
N HIS A 72 -41.72 -23.08 1.47
CA HIS A 72 -42.36 -23.31 2.74
C HIS A 72 -42.19 -22.02 3.54
N ASP A 73 -43.30 -21.33 3.84
CA ASP A 73 -43.31 -20.18 4.75
C ASP A 73 -42.95 -20.67 6.16
N ASP A 74 -41.64 -20.75 6.44
CA ASP A 74 -41.10 -21.07 7.75
C ASP A 74 -41.33 -19.88 8.70
N GLU A 75 -42.53 -19.84 9.28
CA GLU A 75 -42.86 -19.00 10.43
C GLU A 75 -41.99 -19.43 11.62
N LEU A 76 -40.85 -18.78 11.77
CA LEU A 76 -39.93 -18.97 12.89
C LEU A 76 -40.28 -17.99 14.00
N PHE A 77 -40.38 -18.51 15.21
CA PHE A 77 -40.70 -17.73 16.40
C PHE A 77 -39.42 -17.46 17.20
N ASP A 78 -39.29 -16.28 17.80
CA ASP A 78 -38.17 -15.98 18.69
C ASP A 78 -38.30 -16.77 20.02
N ALA A 79 -37.28 -16.66 20.89
CA ALA A 79 -37.29 -17.32 22.20
C ALA A 79 -38.45 -16.88 23.12
N CYS A 80 -39.16 -15.81 22.77
CA CYS A 80 -40.33 -15.27 23.47
C CYS A 80 -41.65 -15.63 22.76
N GLY A 81 -41.63 -16.37 21.66
CA GLY A 81 -42.81 -16.77 20.90
C GLY A 81 -43.32 -15.73 19.90
N ASN A 82 -42.54 -14.69 19.57
CA ASN A 82 -42.94 -13.71 18.56
C ASN A 82 -42.59 -14.21 17.15
N ARG A 83 -43.52 -14.05 16.20
CA ARG A 83 -43.30 -14.39 14.79
C ARG A 83 -42.18 -13.52 14.19
N ILE A 84 -41.08 -14.15 13.78
CA ILE A 84 -39.98 -13.52 13.05
C ILE A 84 -40.29 -13.62 11.55
N GLN A 85 -40.43 -12.47 10.90
CA GLN A 85 -40.50 -12.42 9.45
C GLN A 85 -39.06 -12.43 8.90
N TRP A 86 -38.59 -13.59 8.43
CA TRP A 86 -37.23 -13.73 7.86
C TRP A 86 -36.94 -12.74 6.74
N THR A 87 -37.92 -12.45 5.90
CA THR A 87 -37.80 -11.48 4.80
C THR A 87 -37.51 -10.08 5.33
N ALA A 88 -38.19 -9.65 6.39
CA ALA A 88 -37.97 -8.35 7.03
C ALA A 88 -36.59 -8.30 7.73
N LEU A 89 -36.20 -9.37 8.43
CA LEU A 89 -34.89 -9.46 9.08
C LEU A 89 -33.74 -9.48 8.06
N ALA A 90 -33.87 -10.26 6.99
CA ALA A 90 -32.91 -10.33 5.89
C ALA A 90 -32.79 -8.98 5.18
N ALA A 91 -33.91 -8.30 4.90
CA ALA A 91 -33.92 -6.96 4.32
C ALA A 91 -33.21 -5.95 5.22
N HIS A 92 -33.45 -6.00 6.54
CA HIS A 92 -32.78 -5.15 7.52
C HIS A 92 -31.26 -5.40 7.57
N HIS A 93 -30.82 -6.66 7.56
CA HIS A 93 -29.40 -7.01 7.51
C HIS A 93 -28.73 -6.55 6.21
N ALA A 94 -29.41 -6.70 5.08
CA ALA A 94 -28.93 -6.23 3.77
C ALA A 94 -28.77 -4.71 3.76
N GLU A 95 -29.75 -3.97 4.27
CA GLU A 95 -29.68 -2.51 4.44
C GLU A 95 -28.50 -2.09 5.32
N THR A 96 -28.37 -2.73 6.49
CA THR A 96 -27.30 -2.43 7.45
C THR A 96 -25.91 -2.67 6.83
N THR A 97 -25.75 -3.79 6.12
CA THR A 97 -24.51 -4.11 5.40
C THR A 97 -24.21 -3.08 4.31
N ARG A 98 -25.24 -2.63 3.57
CA ARG A 98 -25.08 -1.60 2.54
C ARG A 98 -24.63 -0.27 3.13
N ARG A 99 -25.25 0.17 4.24
CA ARG A 99 -24.85 1.38 4.97
C ARG A 99 -23.44 1.29 5.53
N ALA A 100 -23.09 0.16 6.13
CA ALA A 100 -21.74 -0.07 6.63
C ALA A 100 -20.69 -0.02 5.50
N ARG A 101 -21.00 -0.62 4.34
CA ARG A 101 -20.14 -0.54 3.15
C ARG A 101 -19.97 0.89 2.64
N ALA A 102 -21.06 1.64 2.54
CA ALA A 102 -21.00 3.04 2.14
C ALA A 102 -20.12 3.87 3.10
N ALA A 103 -20.29 3.70 4.42
CA ALA A 103 -19.47 4.36 5.41
C ALA A 103 -17.97 4.00 5.29
N MET A 104 -17.65 2.72 5.04
CA MET A 104 -16.27 2.29 4.81
C MET A 104 -15.67 2.93 3.55
N VAL A 105 -16.44 3.05 2.46
CA VAL A 105 -15.99 3.72 1.23
C VAL A 105 -15.65 5.18 1.51
N GLU A 106 -16.50 5.90 2.26
CA GLU A 106 -16.26 7.30 2.61
C GLU A 106 -15.01 7.49 3.49
N LEU A 107 -14.78 6.60 4.47
CA LEU A 107 -13.56 6.64 5.28
C LEU A 107 -12.30 6.47 4.43
N VAL A 108 -12.37 5.56 3.47
CA VAL A 108 -11.24 5.28 2.58
C VAL A 108 -11.02 6.42 1.59
N ARG A 109 -12.08 7.05 1.07
CA ARG A 109 -12.01 8.26 0.24
C ARG A 109 -11.40 9.44 1.00
N ALA A 110 -11.71 9.59 2.28
CA ALA A 110 -11.12 10.58 3.17
C ALA A 110 -9.66 10.28 3.54
N GLY A 111 -9.07 9.19 3.04
CA GLY A 111 -7.67 8.83 3.28
C GLY A 111 -7.40 8.13 4.61
N TYR A 112 -8.46 7.69 5.32
CA TYR A 112 -8.30 6.93 6.55
C TYR A 112 -8.07 5.45 6.29
N GLN A 113 -7.20 4.85 7.10
CA GLN A 113 -6.91 3.43 7.06
C GLN A 113 -8.01 2.64 7.76
N ILE A 114 -8.42 1.55 7.11
CA ILE A 114 -9.29 0.54 7.70
C ILE A 114 -8.46 -0.75 7.89
N GLY A 115 -8.51 -1.30 9.10
CA GLY A 115 -7.87 -2.56 9.46
C GLY A 115 -6.37 -2.44 9.82
N PRO A 116 -5.67 -3.59 9.93
CA PRO A 116 -4.26 -3.63 10.33
C PRO A 116 -3.35 -2.89 9.34
N PRO A 117 -2.32 -2.16 9.82
CA PRO A 117 -1.38 -1.49 8.93
C PRO A 117 -0.55 -2.50 8.14
N PRO A 118 -0.29 -2.27 6.84
CA PRO A 118 0.62 -3.08 6.05
C PRO A 118 2.05 -2.98 6.60
N TYR A 119 2.86 -4.04 6.40
CA TYR A 119 4.26 -4.03 6.80
C TYR A 119 5.04 -2.91 6.08
N GLY A 120 5.88 -2.16 6.81
CA GLY A 120 6.50 -0.92 6.33
C GLY A 120 5.74 0.34 6.76
N TYR A 121 4.53 0.20 7.30
CA TYR A 121 3.70 1.30 7.78
C TYR A 121 3.23 1.05 9.21
N ARG A 122 2.92 2.14 9.91
CA ARG A 122 2.28 2.14 11.22
C ARG A 122 1.02 3.00 11.19
N ALA A 123 0.04 2.65 12.02
CA ALA A 123 -1.18 3.43 12.16
C ALA A 123 -0.95 4.57 13.19
N LEU A 124 -1.07 5.81 12.74
CA LEU A 124 -1.17 6.98 13.62
C LEU A 124 -2.65 7.28 13.87
N ARG A 125 -3.06 7.30 15.14
CA ARG A 125 -4.43 7.67 15.52
C ARG A 125 -4.53 9.17 15.71
N ILE A 126 -5.39 9.79 14.90
CA ILE A 126 -5.72 11.22 14.99
C ILE A 126 -7.17 11.38 15.44
N ARG A 127 -7.45 12.44 16.20
CA ARG A 127 -8.82 12.80 16.58
C ARG A 127 -9.38 13.74 15.52
N VAL A 128 -10.51 13.37 14.94
CA VAL A 128 -11.23 14.15 13.92
C VAL A 128 -12.57 14.55 14.50
N THR A 129 -12.82 15.85 14.60
CA THR A 129 -14.08 16.40 15.06
C THR A 129 -14.95 16.71 13.85
N ASP A 130 -16.17 16.19 13.85
CA ASP A 130 -17.13 16.49 12.80
C ASP A 130 -17.78 17.87 13.01
N PRO A 131 -18.44 18.44 11.99
CA PRO A 131 -19.12 19.73 12.13
C PRO A 131 -20.23 19.76 13.20
N SER A 132 -20.77 18.59 13.57
CA SER A 132 -21.72 18.44 14.69
C SER A 132 -21.05 18.42 16.07
N GLY A 133 -19.72 18.56 16.14
CA GLY A 133 -18.96 18.62 17.40
C GLY A 133 -18.55 17.26 17.98
N HIS A 134 -18.92 16.15 17.34
CA HIS A 134 -18.52 14.82 17.81
C HIS A 134 -17.12 14.48 17.33
N SER A 135 -16.27 14.03 18.26
CA SER A 135 -14.89 13.64 17.97
C SER A 135 -14.76 12.13 17.82
N LYS A 136 -14.15 11.68 16.71
CA LYS A 136 -13.89 10.26 16.41
C LYS A 136 -12.40 10.04 16.19
N LEU A 137 -11.88 8.91 16.68
CA LEU A 137 -10.51 8.50 16.37
C LEU A 137 -10.45 7.89 14.97
N ARG A 138 -9.54 8.38 14.15
CA ARG A 138 -9.25 7.88 12.81
C ARG A 138 -7.80 7.46 12.70
N ALA A 139 -7.52 6.42 11.94
CA ALA A 139 -6.17 5.93 11.71
C ALA A 139 -5.67 6.44 10.36
N VAL A 140 -4.45 6.97 10.33
CA VAL A 140 -3.73 7.32 9.09
C VAL A 140 -2.48 6.45 9.02
N LEU A 141 -2.11 6.01 7.82
CA LEU A 141 -0.86 5.28 7.60
C LEU A 141 0.32 6.25 7.58
N VAL A 142 1.31 5.96 8.42
CA VAL A 142 2.60 6.65 8.44
C VAL A 142 3.67 5.64 8.14
N LEU A 143 4.72 6.05 7.41
CA LEU A 143 5.85 5.19 7.12
C LEU A 143 6.59 4.83 8.42
N ASP A 144 6.86 3.55 8.63
CA ASP A 144 7.75 3.11 9.69
C ASP A 144 9.15 2.89 9.11
N TRP A 145 10.11 3.74 9.49
CA TRP A 145 11.42 3.83 8.83
C TRP A 145 12.20 2.52 8.87
N GLN A 146 12.13 1.77 9.98
CA GLN A 146 12.86 0.51 10.14
C GLN A 146 12.29 -0.56 9.21
N THR A 147 10.98 -0.83 9.28
CA THR A 147 10.34 -1.86 8.45
C THR A 147 10.26 -1.44 6.97
N ALA A 148 10.14 -0.13 6.66
CA ALA A 148 10.17 0.38 5.30
C ALA A 148 11.53 0.19 4.63
N ALA A 149 12.64 0.31 5.38
CA ALA A 149 13.97 -0.01 4.87
C ALA A 149 14.07 -1.49 4.47
N VAL A 150 13.44 -2.39 5.22
CA VAL A 150 13.37 -3.82 4.88
C VAL A 150 12.58 -4.04 3.58
N VAL A 151 11.42 -3.38 3.43
CA VAL A 151 10.64 -3.46 2.18
C VAL A 151 11.48 -3.02 0.99
N LYS A 152 12.18 -1.89 1.11
CA LYS A 152 13.10 -1.41 0.06
C LYS A 152 14.18 -2.45 -0.27
N GLN A 153 14.77 -3.09 0.74
CA GLN A 153 15.80 -4.09 0.55
C GLN A 153 15.27 -5.35 -0.17
N ILE A 154 14.07 -5.80 0.19
CA ILE A 154 13.37 -6.92 -0.48
C ILE A 154 13.21 -6.61 -1.98
N PHE A 155 12.82 -5.39 -2.32
CA PHE A 155 12.67 -4.96 -3.72
C PHE A 155 13.99 -4.93 -4.48
N ILE A 156 15.06 -4.40 -3.88
CA ILE A 156 16.41 -4.43 -4.45
C ILE A 156 16.83 -5.87 -4.73
N TRP A 157 16.64 -6.77 -3.77
CA TRP A 157 16.96 -8.20 -3.96
C TRP A 157 16.12 -8.89 -5.03
N ARG A 158 14.85 -8.51 -5.19
CA ARG A 158 13.99 -9.04 -6.25
C ARG A 158 14.36 -8.52 -7.63
N ALA A 159 14.59 -7.21 -7.76
CA ALA A 159 14.79 -6.55 -9.04
C ALA A 159 16.24 -6.65 -9.53
N ASP A 160 17.21 -6.42 -8.64
CA ASP A 160 18.62 -6.26 -9.00
C ASP A 160 19.35 -7.61 -8.99
N HIS A 161 18.92 -8.53 -8.12
CA HIS A 161 19.59 -9.81 -7.90
C HIS A 161 18.75 -11.03 -8.30
N GLY A 162 17.50 -10.82 -8.73
CA GLY A 162 16.61 -11.91 -9.18
C GLY A 162 16.30 -12.95 -8.10
N LEU A 163 16.51 -12.65 -6.81
CA LEU A 163 16.40 -13.63 -5.75
C LEU A 163 14.96 -14.17 -5.63
N THR A 164 14.84 -15.47 -5.36
CA THR A 164 13.54 -16.09 -5.09
C THR A 164 12.99 -15.63 -3.74
N PHE A 165 11.67 -15.71 -3.55
CA PHE A 165 11.06 -15.34 -2.27
C PHE A 165 11.60 -16.18 -1.09
N ALA A 166 11.93 -17.45 -1.32
CA ALA A 166 12.54 -18.32 -0.32
C ALA A 166 13.96 -17.87 0.03
N ALA A 167 14.80 -17.58 -0.97
CA ALA A 167 16.17 -17.09 -0.75
C ALA A 167 16.17 -15.77 0.03
N ILE A 168 15.24 -14.86 -0.29
CA ILE A 168 15.07 -13.60 0.45
C ILE A 168 14.65 -13.87 1.90
N ALA A 169 13.68 -14.75 2.14
CA ALA A 169 13.25 -15.08 3.50
C ALA A 169 14.40 -15.67 4.35
N THR A 170 15.20 -16.58 3.78
CA THR A 170 16.39 -17.13 4.44
C THR A 170 17.39 -16.03 4.78
N ARG A 171 17.65 -15.12 3.85
CA ARG A 171 18.59 -14.00 4.04
C ARG A 171 18.08 -12.97 5.06
N LEU A 172 16.78 -12.74 5.15
CA LEU A 172 16.21 -11.86 6.19
C LEU A 172 16.29 -12.52 7.57
N ASN A 173 16.11 -13.84 7.63
CA ASN A 173 16.20 -14.60 8.89
C ASN A 173 17.63 -14.72 9.44
N SER A 174 18.68 -14.55 8.62
CA SER A 174 20.06 -14.60 9.11
C SER A 174 20.42 -13.40 9.99
N ASP A 175 19.73 -12.26 9.82
CA ASP A 175 19.93 -11.05 10.62
C ASP A 175 18.59 -10.48 11.13
N SER A 176 17.98 -11.20 12.07
CA SER A 176 16.67 -10.86 12.64
C SER A 176 16.64 -9.52 13.38
N ARG A 177 17.77 -9.04 13.90
CA ARG A 177 17.89 -7.70 14.51
C ARG A 177 17.80 -6.57 13.48
N GLN A 178 18.37 -6.77 12.30
CA GLN A 178 18.33 -5.79 11.21
C GLN A 178 16.99 -5.85 10.46
N TYR A 179 16.42 -7.05 10.36
CA TYR A 179 15.20 -7.33 9.59
C TYR A 179 14.08 -7.87 10.50
N PRO A 180 13.40 -7.00 11.27
CA PRO A 180 12.33 -7.45 12.16
C PRO A 180 11.20 -8.13 11.37
N ALA A 181 10.89 -9.37 11.70
CA ALA A 181 9.88 -10.14 10.99
C ALA A 181 8.44 -9.65 11.27
N PRO A 182 7.49 -9.85 10.34
CA PRO A 182 6.08 -9.53 10.59
C PRO A 182 5.47 -10.40 11.71
N VAL A 183 4.66 -9.79 12.57
CA VAL A 183 3.83 -10.46 13.59
C VAL A 183 2.66 -11.20 12.90
N PRO A 184 2.19 -12.35 13.41
CA PRO A 184 2.56 -13.02 14.67
C PRO A 184 3.71 -14.02 14.58
N ASN A 185 4.15 -14.43 13.39
CA ASN A 185 5.02 -15.59 13.25
C ASN A 185 6.47 -15.37 13.72
N GLY A 186 6.91 -14.11 13.88
CA GLY A 186 8.25 -13.78 14.37
C GLY A 186 9.42 -14.23 13.46
N ARG A 187 9.12 -14.79 12.28
CA ARG A 187 10.09 -15.26 11.28
C ARG A 187 9.64 -14.92 9.86
N TRP A 188 10.60 -14.69 8.98
CA TRP A 188 10.36 -14.48 7.56
C TRP A 188 10.01 -15.79 6.88
N THR A 189 8.93 -15.77 6.11
CA THR A 189 8.52 -16.87 5.23
C THR A 189 8.44 -16.37 3.79
N ALA A 190 8.62 -17.26 2.82
CA ALA A 190 8.47 -16.92 1.41
C ALA A 190 7.07 -16.31 1.13
N LYS A 191 6.02 -16.81 1.80
CA LYS A 191 4.65 -16.28 1.73
C LYS A 191 4.57 -14.84 2.23
N ALA A 192 5.22 -14.51 3.35
CA ALA A 192 5.25 -13.16 3.89
C ALA A 192 5.96 -12.18 2.93
N VAL A 193 7.10 -12.59 2.38
CA VAL A 193 7.85 -11.80 1.39
C VAL A 193 7.01 -11.58 0.13
N ARG A 194 6.40 -12.64 -0.43
CA ARG A 194 5.50 -12.54 -1.58
C ARG A 194 4.37 -11.56 -1.31
N ARG A 195 3.71 -11.66 -0.14
CA ARG A 195 2.62 -10.76 0.25
C ARG A 195 3.06 -9.30 0.25
N ILE A 196 4.23 -8.97 0.77
CA ILE A 196 4.75 -7.58 0.80
C ILE A 196 4.97 -7.06 -0.62
N VAL A 197 5.58 -7.87 -1.48
CA VAL A 197 5.83 -7.48 -2.88
C VAL A 197 4.51 -7.27 -3.64
N THR A 198 3.49 -8.10 -3.39
CA THR A 198 2.18 -7.97 -4.02
C THR A 198 1.36 -6.80 -3.47
N PHE A 199 1.35 -6.58 -2.15
CA PHE A 199 0.47 -5.57 -1.51
C PHE A 199 0.99 -4.12 -1.71
N SER A 200 2.30 -3.94 -1.84
CA SER A 200 2.90 -2.63 -2.13
C SER A 200 2.61 -2.15 -3.56
N ALA A 201 2.39 -3.05 -4.52
CA ALA A 201 1.97 -2.71 -5.87
C ALA A 201 0.55 -2.07 -5.89
N LEU A 202 -0.36 -2.52 -5.02
CA LEU A 202 -1.73 -2.00 -4.93
C LEU A 202 -1.81 -0.59 -4.32
N ASN A 203 -0.89 -0.22 -3.42
CA ASN A 203 -0.92 1.10 -2.77
C ASN A 203 -0.33 2.23 -3.63
N ARG A 204 0.41 1.93 -4.71
CA ARG A 204 0.92 2.96 -5.63
C ARG A 204 -0.19 3.63 -6.43
N SER A 205 -1.18 2.87 -6.89
CA SER A 205 -2.33 3.37 -7.66
C SER A 205 -3.18 4.36 -6.86
N ARG A 206 -3.12 4.31 -5.53
CA ARG A 206 -3.82 5.23 -4.63
C ARG A 206 -3.03 6.48 -4.28
N LEU A 207 -1.71 6.38 -4.14
CA LEU A 207 -0.85 7.53 -3.80
C LEU A 207 -0.65 8.49 -4.98
N SER A 208 -0.74 8.01 -6.23
CA SER A 208 -0.68 8.87 -7.42
C SER A 208 -1.96 9.68 -7.69
N LEU A 209 -3.07 9.38 -7.00
CA LEU A 209 -4.35 10.10 -7.15
C LEU A 209 -4.56 11.23 -6.14
N VAL A 210 -3.67 11.39 -5.15
CA VAL A 210 -3.78 12.43 -4.09
C VAL A 210 -2.73 13.55 -4.25
N GLY A 211 -1.84 13.45 -5.24
CA GLY A 211 -0.78 14.43 -5.49
C GLY A 211 -1.03 15.40 -6.65
N GLY A 212 -2.28 15.55 -7.09
CA GLY A 212 -2.66 16.42 -8.20
C GLY A 212 -3.66 17.49 -7.78
N VAL A 213 -3.23 18.43 -6.94
CA VAL A 213 -3.75 19.80 -6.82
C VAL A 213 -2.57 20.71 -6.51
#